data_AF-A0A521AEU3-F1
#
_entry.id   AF-A0A521AEU3-F1
#
_cell.length_a   1.000
_cell.length_b   1.000
_cell.length_c   1.000
_cell.angle_alpha   90.00
_cell.angle_beta   90.00
_cell.angle_gamma   90.00
#
_symmetry.space_group_name_H-M   'P 1'
#
loop_
_entity.id
_entity.type
_entity.pdbx_description
1 polymer ?
#
loop_
_entity_poly.entity_id
_entity_poly.type
_entity_poly.pdbx_seq_one_letter_code
_entity_poly.pdbx_strand_id
1 'polypeptide(L)'
;MKFLFFISTTLLVLTLQTSTQCAMEKQFCAAILKNDKAALKIILDKKFDTIDIKDNQMENFESIKNWLEEFNCVSSVEIVPGMIRTKPPIKVFDVYVKSPDDVIKVVQIKLQVLPDKLSYNPK
;
A
#
# COMPACT_ATOMS: atom_id res chain seq x y z
N MET A 1 47.82 -28.30 -9.21
CA MET A 1 47.05 -27.49 -8.25
C MET A 1 45.77 -27.03 -8.94
N LYS A 2 44.61 -27.53 -8.48
CA LYS A 2 43.29 -27.26 -9.07
C LYS A 2 42.76 -25.94 -8.52
N PHE A 3 42.52 -24.97 -9.42
CA PHE A 3 41.70 -23.79 -9.16
C PHE A 3 40.23 -24.22 -9.08
N LEU A 4 39.55 -23.91 -7.98
CA LEU A 4 38.09 -23.98 -7.90
C LEU A 4 37.54 -22.59 -7.64
N PHE A 5 37.02 -22.01 -8.72
CA PHE A 5 36.13 -20.87 -8.74
C PHE A 5 34.83 -21.25 -8.00
N PHE A 6 34.57 -20.62 -6.86
CA PHE A 6 33.23 -20.51 -6.28
C PHE A 6 32.80 -19.04 -6.39
N ILE A 7 32.37 -18.64 -7.58
CA ILE A 7 31.74 -17.34 -7.82
C ILE A 7 30.26 -17.59 -8.13
N SER A 8 29.41 -16.86 -7.41
CA SER A 8 28.01 -16.54 -7.77
C SER A 8 27.02 -17.67 -7.95
N THR A 9 26.32 -18.02 -6.85
CA THR A 9 24.95 -18.55 -6.92
C THR A 9 23.92 -17.68 -6.19
N THR A 10 24.28 -16.47 -5.76
CA THR A 10 23.38 -15.52 -5.07
C THR A 10 22.82 -14.40 -5.97
N LEU A 11 22.86 -14.55 -7.30
CA LEU A 11 22.43 -13.50 -8.24
C LEU A 11 21.20 -13.85 -9.11
N LEU A 12 20.40 -14.84 -8.72
CA LEU A 12 19.17 -15.20 -9.46
C LEU A 12 17.86 -15.03 -8.66
N VAL A 13 17.93 -14.55 -7.40
CA VAL A 13 16.72 -14.31 -6.58
C VAL A 13 16.23 -12.87 -6.66
N LEU A 14 17.06 -11.91 -7.10
CA LEU A 14 16.69 -10.49 -7.18
C LEU A 14 15.85 -10.08 -8.40
N THR A 15 15.76 -10.90 -9.46
CA THR A 15 15.06 -10.50 -10.69
C THR A 15 13.57 -10.84 -10.71
N LEU A 16 13.09 -11.75 -9.84
CA LEU A 16 11.67 -12.12 -9.82
C LEU A 16 10.80 -11.14 -8.99
N GLN A 17 11.33 -10.65 -7.86
CA GLN A 17 10.57 -9.80 -6.93
C GLN A 17 10.28 -8.38 -7.48
N THR A 18 11.13 -7.86 -8.36
CA THR A 18 10.95 -6.52 -8.96
C THR A 18 9.79 -6.46 -9.95
N SER A 19 9.46 -7.57 -10.62
CA SER A 19 8.40 -7.60 -11.64
C SER A 19 6.99 -7.45 -11.05
N THR A 20 6.72 -8.05 -9.88
CA THR A 20 5.40 -8.02 -9.22
C THR A 20 5.14 -6.71 -8.51
N GLN A 21 6.16 -6.12 -7.88
CA GLN A 21 6.05 -4.81 -7.24
C GLN A 21 5.81 -3.69 -8.27
N CYS A 22 6.54 -3.72 -9.40
CA CYS A 22 6.34 -2.77 -10.50
C CYS A 22 4.94 -2.89 -11.13
N ALA A 23 4.41 -4.10 -11.27
CA ALA A 23 3.06 -4.32 -11.77
C ALA A 23 1.99 -3.77 -10.81
N MET A 24 2.14 -3.99 -9.51
CA MET A 24 1.21 -3.47 -8.49
C MET A 24 1.27 -1.94 -8.41
N GLU A 25 2.45 -1.36 -8.47
CA GLU A 25 2.64 0.09 -8.49
C GLU A 25 1.91 0.74 -9.64
N LYS A 26 2.11 0.24 -10.87
CA LYS A 26 1.42 0.77 -12.05
C LYS A 26 -0.10 0.69 -11.91
N GLN A 27 -0.62 -0.40 -11.34
CA GLN A 27 -2.06 -0.58 -11.12
C GLN A 27 -2.59 0.39 -10.05
N PHE A 28 -1.89 0.53 -8.93
CA PHE A 28 -2.27 1.43 -7.85
C PHE A 28 -2.27 2.89 -8.33
N CYS A 29 -1.18 3.34 -8.96
CA CYS A 29 -1.06 4.71 -9.44
C CYS A 29 -2.10 5.04 -10.52
N ALA A 30 -2.38 4.10 -11.44
CA ALA A 30 -3.45 4.28 -12.42
C ALA A 30 -4.84 4.37 -11.74
N ALA A 31 -5.10 3.53 -10.74
CA ALA A 31 -6.39 3.49 -10.06
C ALA A 31 -6.62 4.75 -9.20
N ILE A 32 -5.62 5.19 -8.43
CA ILE A 32 -5.76 6.36 -7.55
C ILE A 32 -5.91 7.67 -8.35
N LEU A 33 -5.16 7.83 -9.45
CA LEU A 33 -5.25 9.02 -10.30
C LEU A 33 -6.56 9.10 -11.08
N LYS A 34 -7.13 7.95 -11.45
CA LYS A 34 -8.44 7.85 -12.14
C LYS A 34 -9.63 7.76 -11.19
N ASN A 35 -9.40 7.74 -9.87
CA ASN A 35 -10.43 7.47 -8.86
C ASN A 35 -11.20 6.17 -9.13
N ASP A 36 -10.50 5.13 -9.62
CA ASP A 36 -11.08 3.81 -9.87
C ASP A 36 -11.22 3.06 -8.54
N LYS A 37 -12.37 3.26 -7.90
CA LYS A 37 -12.68 2.69 -6.58
C LYS A 37 -12.72 1.16 -6.60
N ALA A 38 -13.07 0.53 -7.71
CA ALA A 38 -13.15 -0.92 -7.81
C ALA A 38 -11.75 -1.53 -7.87
N ALA A 39 -10.87 -0.96 -8.70
CA ALA A 39 -9.47 -1.37 -8.76
C ALA A 39 -8.75 -1.11 -7.42
N LEU A 40 -8.95 0.06 -6.82
CA LEU A 40 -8.40 0.37 -5.49
C LEU A 40 -8.86 -0.64 -4.43
N LYS A 41 -10.13 -1.06 -4.45
CA LYS A 41 -10.63 -2.06 -3.52
C LYS A 41 -9.86 -3.37 -3.61
N ILE A 42 -9.66 -3.88 -4.83
CA ILE A 42 -8.94 -5.15 -5.05
C ILE A 42 -7.49 -5.05 -4.55
N ILE A 43 -6.81 -3.95 -4.86
CA ILE A 43 -5.40 -3.75 -4.49
C ILE A 43 -5.25 -3.58 -2.97
N LEU A 44 -6.06 -2.72 -2.37
CA LEU A 44 -5.97 -2.38 -0.96
C LEU A 44 -6.43 -3.55 -0.08
N ASP A 45 -7.56 -4.20 -0.39
CA ASP A 45 -8.01 -5.38 0.37
C ASP A 45 -6.95 -6.49 0.33
N LYS A 46 -6.31 -6.74 -0.84
CA LYS A 46 -5.22 -7.73 -0.94
C LYS A 46 -4.05 -7.41 -0.03
N LYS A 47 -3.68 -6.12 0.12
CA LYS A 47 -2.64 -5.71 1.07
C LYS A 47 -3.13 -5.90 2.51
N PHE A 48 -4.36 -5.50 2.80
CA PHE A 48 -4.95 -5.57 4.13
C PHE A 48 -5.14 -7.00 4.64
N ASP A 49 -5.37 -7.96 3.75
CA ASP A 49 -5.42 -9.40 4.07
C ASP A 49 -4.07 -9.96 4.56
N THR A 50 -2.96 -9.23 4.37
CA THR A 50 -1.63 -9.62 4.85
C THR A 50 -1.27 -9.05 6.24
N ILE A 51 -2.13 -8.20 6.80
CA ILE A 51 -1.90 -7.55 8.09
C ILE A 51 -2.65 -8.33 9.17
N ASP A 52 -1.94 -8.77 10.21
CA ASP A 52 -2.56 -9.37 11.40
C ASP A 52 -3.09 -8.26 12.33
N ILE A 53 -4.38 -8.29 12.64
CA ILE A 53 -5.04 -7.27 13.46
C ILE A 53 -4.91 -7.57 14.95
N LYS A 54 -4.42 -8.75 15.30
CA LYS A 54 -4.04 -9.06 16.67
C LYS A 54 -2.79 -8.28 17.10
N ASP A 55 -2.02 -7.79 16.14
CA ASP A 55 -0.90 -6.89 16.39
C ASP A 55 -1.38 -5.49 16.81
N ASN A 56 -0.44 -4.64 17.23
CA ASN A 56 -0.72 -3.28 17.64
C ASN A 56 -1.33 -2.47 16.48
N GLN A 57 -2.55 -1.95 16.67
CA GLN A 57 -3.26 -1.19 15.63
C GLN A 57 -2.45 -0.01 15.10
N MET A 58 -1.69 0.68 15.94
CA MET A 58 -0.88 1.81 15.49
C MET A 58 0.26 1.35 14.58
N GLU A 59 0.92 0.24 14.91
CA GLU A 59 1.97 -0.36 14.07
C GLU A 59 1.40 -0.81 12.72
N ASN A 60 0.17 -1.34 12.71
CA ASN A 60 -0.54 -1.68 11.49
C ASN A 60 -0.84 -0.46 10.61
N PHE A 61 -1.27 0.67 11.22
CA PHE A 61 -1.52 1.90 10.47
C PHE A 61 -0.23 2.52 9.92
N GLU A 62 0.86 2.51 10.69
CA GLU A 62 2.18 2.95 10.21
C GLU A 62 2.70 2.04 9.09
N SER A 63 2.49 0.72 9.18
CA SER A 63 2.85 -0.23 8.11
C SER A 63 2.09 0.05 6.81
N ILE A 64 0.79 0.38 6.91
CA ILE A 64 -0.01 0.80 5.74
C ILE A 64 0.49 2.11 5.16
N LYS A 65 0.78 3.10 6.02
CA LYS A 65 1.34 4.39 5.60
C LYS A 65 2.64 4.19 4.83
N ASN A 66 3.60 3.48 5.41
CA ASN A 66 4.90 3.23 4.78
C ASN A 66 4.74 2.52 3.43
N TRP A 67 3.87 1.51 3.36
CA TRP A 67 3.58 0.80 2.11
C TRP A 67 2.95 1.71 1.05
N LEU A 68 2.06 2.63 1.43
CA LEU A 68 1.48 3.61 0.49
C LEU A 68 2.54 4.61 0.01
N GLU A 69 3.52 4.96 0.83
CA GLU A 69 4.63 5.86 0.48
C GLU A 69 5.68 5.22 -0.44
N GLU A 70 5.66 3.88 -0.60
CA GLU A 70 6.54 3.17 -1.55
C GLU A 70 6.17 3.42 -3.02
N PHE A 71 4.95 3.91 -3.31
CA PHE A 71 4.51 4.13 -4.69
C PHE A 71 5.02 5.47 -5.22
N ASN A 72 5.67 5.48 -6.40
CA ASN A 72 6.28 6.69 -6.96
C ASN A 72 5.29 7.83 -7.27
N CYS A 73 4.01 7.52 -7.47
CA CYS A 73 2.97 8.53 -7.64
C CYS A 73 2.54 9.18 -6.31
N VAL A 74 2.94 8.65 -5.15
CA VAL A 74 2.63 9.18 -3.82
C VAL A 74 3.79 10.07 -3.37
N SER A 75 3.46 11.30 -2.97
CA SER A 75 4.40 12.27 -2.41
C SER A 75 4.59 12.10 -0.92
N SER A 76 3.50 11.84 -0.20
CA SER A 76 3.45 11.66 1.26
C SER A 76 2.10 11.07 1.66
N VAL A 77 2.05 10.47 2.85
CA VAL A 77 0.81 9.97 3.45
C VAL A 77 0.68 10.48 4.88
N GLU A 78 -0.49 11.00 5.21
CA GLU A 78 -0.82 11.43 6.56
C GLU A 78 -1.88 10.52 7.17
N ILE A 79 -1.59 10.02 8.37
CA ILE A 79 -2.55 9.26 9.16
C ILE A 79 -3.45 10.26 9.88
N VAL A 80 -4.71 10.38 9.44
CA VAL A 80 -5.66 11.31 10.06
C VAL A 80 -5.86 10.91 11.53
N PRO A 81 -5.70 11.83 12.50
CA PRO A 81 -5.85 11.50 13.91
C PRO A 81 -7.22 10.91 14.26
N GLY A 82 -7.23 9.92 15.16
CA GLY A 82 -8.45 9.25 15.59
C GLY A 82 -9.07 8.33 14.54
N MET A 83 -10.36 8.02 14.74
CA MET A 83 -11.19 7.19 13.86
C MET A 83 -12.59 7.79 13.79
N ILE A 84 -13.25 7.64 12.65
CA ILE A 84 -14.67 7.99 12.49
C ILE A 84 -15.50 6.94 13.24
N ARG A 85 -16.39 7.41 14.12
CA ARG A 85 -17.22 6.58 15.01
C ARG A 85 -18.43 5.97 14.28
N THR A 86 -18.17 5.16 13.27
CA THR A 86 -19.17 4.33 12.59
C THR A 86 -19.16 2.89 13.13
N LYS A 87 -20.11 2.06 12.71
CA LYS A 87 -20.08 0.60 12.92
C LYS A 87 -19.99 -0.10 11.55
N PRO A 88 -18.81 -0.64 11.16
CA PRO A 88 -17.51 -0.65 11.85
C PRO A 88 -16.82 0.73 11.85
N PRO A 89 -15.86 1.00 12.77
CA PRO A 89 -15.11 2.25 12.80
C PRO A 89 -14.22 2.39 11.55
N ILE A 90 -13.97 3.64 11.15
CA ILE A 90 -13.19 3.94 9.93
C ILE A 90 -11.92 4.72 10.30
N LYS A 91 -10.77 4.22 9.85
CA LYS A 91 -9.49 4.94 9.84
C LYS A 91 -9.30 5.63 8.48
N VAL A 92 -8.76 6.84 8.48
CA VAL A 92 -8.55 7.63 7.25
C VAL A 92 -7.06 7.94 7.08
N PHE A 93 -6.61 7.85 5.84
CA PHE A 93 -5.28 8.25 5.38
C PHE A 93 -5.47 9.31 4.29
N ASP A 94 -4.84 10.46 4.45
CA ASP A 94 -4.74 11.47 3.39
C ASP A 94 -3.50 11.16 2.56
N VAL A 95 -3.71 10.75 1.31
CA VAL A 95 -2.65 10.35 0.37
C VAL A 95 -2.44 11.48 -0.62
N TYR A 96 -1.26 12.10 -0.57
CA TYR A 96 -0.87 13.17 -1.47
C TYR A 96 -0.27 12.56 -2.72
N VAL A 97 -0.99 12.58 -3.83
CA VAL A 97 -0.57 11.98 -5.11
C VAL A 97 -0.13 13.04 -6.11
N LYS A 98 1.02 12.80 -6.75
CA LYS A 98 1.55 13.59 -7.87
C LYS A 98 0.89 13.11 -9.16
N SER A 99 0.17 14.01 -9.82
CA SER A 99 -0.33 13.76 -11.17
C SER A 99 0.78 13.90 -12.22
N PRO A 100 0.58 13.41 -13.46
CA PRO A 100 1.56 13.58 -14.54
C PRO A 100 1.90 15.05 -14.87
N ASP A 101 1.02 15.97 -14.50
CA ASP A 101 1.19 17.42 -14.69
C ASP A 101 1.83 18.10 -13.45
N ASP A 102 2.47 17.33 -12.57
CA ASP A 102 3.09 17.74 -11.29
C ASP A 102 2.14 18.43 -10.29
N VAL A 103 0.82 18.37 -10.52
CA VAL A 103 -0.17 18.85 -9.55
C VAL A 103 -0.36 17.80 -8.46
N ILE A 104 -0.22 18.21 -7.20
CA ILE A 104 -0.50 17.38 -6.02
C ILE A 104 -2.02 17.39 -5.77
N LYS A 105 -2.60 16.19 -5.64
CA LYS A 105 -3.99 15.98 -5.24
C LYS A 105 -4.03 15.19 -3.94
N VAL A 106 -5.00 15.48 -3.07
CA VAL A 106 -5.23 14.70 -1.86
C VAL A 106 -6.34 13.70 -2.14
N VAL A 107 -6.06 12.41 -1.93
CA VAL A 107 -7.03 11.32 -2.03
C VAL A 107 -7.14 10.65 -0.67
N GLN A 108 -8.37 10.53 -0.17
CA GLN A 108 -8.61 9.87 1.10
C GLN A 108 -8.77 8.36 0.90
N ILE A 109 -7.88 7.58 1.51
CA ILE A 109 -8.06 6.14 1.65
C ILE A 109 -8.73 5.88 3.00
N LYS A 110 -9.92 5.28 2.96
CA LYS A 110 -10.70 4.96 4.16
C LYS A 110 -10.67 3.45 4.40
N LEU A 111 -10.35 3.08 5.62
CA LEU A 111 -10.17 1.70 6.06
C LEU A 111 -11.22 1.39 7.12
N GLN A 112 -12.04 0.38 6.90
CA GLN A 112 -12.89 -0.22 7.93
C GLN A 112 -12.07 -1.16 8.80
N VAL A 113 -12.17 -0.99 10.11
CA VAL A 113 -11.53 -1.87 11.10
C VAL A 113 -12.57 -2.86 11.60
N LEU A 114 -12.49 -4.10 11.13
CA LEU A 114 -13.33 -5.22 11.57
C LEU A 114 -12.61 -6.02 12.66
N PRO A 115 -13.31 -6.89 13.42
CA PRO A 115 -12.69 -7.67 14.49
C PRO A 115 -11.55 -8.59 14.03
N ASP A 116 -11.59 -9.04 12.79
CA ASP A 116 -10.73 -10.07 12.21
C ASP A 116 -9.99 -9.63 10.96
N LYS A 117 -10.40 -8.51 10.33
CA LYS A 117 -9.77 -8.01 9.10
C LYS A 117 -9.86 -6.49 8.92
N LEU A 118 -9.03 -5.99 8.01
CA LEU A 118 -9.01 -4.62 7.54
C LEU A 118 -9.64 -4.62 6.14
N SER A 119 -10.48 -3.64 5.81
CA SER A 119 -11.02 -3.55 4.44
C SER A 119 -11.15 -2.11 3.96
N TYR A 120 -10.89 -1.92 2.67
CA TYR A 120 -11.09 -0.62 2.02
C TYR A 120 -12.57 -0.26 1.93
N ASN A 121 -12.88 0.98 2.33
CA ASN A 121 -14.18 1.60 2.23
C ASN A 121 -14.19 2.66 1.11
N PRO A 122 -14.85 2.39 -0.03
CA PRO A 122 -14.88 3.33 -1.16
C PRO A 122 -15.85 4.52 -0.97
N LYS A 123 -16.59 4.57 0.15
CA LYS A 123 -17.62 5.59 0.42
C LYS A 123 -17.03 6.83 1.10
#